data_AF-A0A6B3I669-F1
#
_entry.id   AF-A0A6B3I669-F1
#
_cell.length_a   1.000
_cell.length_b   1.000
_cell.length_c   1.000
_cell.angle_alpha   90.00
_cell.angle_beta   90.00
_cell.angle_gamma   90.00
#
_symmetry.space_group_name_H-M   'P 1'
#
loop_
_entity.id
_entity.type
_entity.pdbx_description
1 polymer ?
#
loop_
_entity_poly.entity_id
_entity_poly.type
_entity_poly.pdbx_seq_one_letter_code
_entity_poly.pdbx_strand_id
1 'polypeptide(L)' 'YYDGIGAARDVIQNHLLQLLALTAMEEPGSFHPKALVAEKLKVLTAVELPDDLGKHTVRGQYAHAWQGGE' A
#
# COMPACT_ATOMS: atom_id res chain seq x y z
N TYR A 1 8.36 16.32 11.09
CA TYR A 1 7.31 16.22 10.06
C TYR A 1 6.98 14.75 9.72
N TYR A 2 7.97 13.87 9.57
CA TYR A 2 7.78 12.41 9.43
C TYR A 2 7.33 11.67 10.71
N ASP A 3 7.65 12.22 11.88
CA ASP A 3 7.50 11.54 13.18
C ASP A 3 6.03 11.37 13.65
N GLY A 4 5.06 12.00 12.98
CA GLY A 4 3.63 11.90 13.33
C GLY A 4 2.79 11.04 12.38
N ILE A 5 3.25 10.82 11.14
CA ILE A 5 2.44 10.22 10.08
C ILE A 5 2.78 8.73 9.93
N GLY A 6 4.06 8.35 10.10
CA GLY A 6 4.56 6.98 9.97
C GLY A 6 4.51 6.46 8.53
N ALA A 7 5.45 5.59 8.16
CA ALA A 7 5.59 5.07 6.78
C ALA A 7 4.30 4.44 6.21
N ALA A 8 3.44 3.92 7.08
CA ALA A 8 2.15 3.33 6.69
C ALA A 8 1.18 4.35 6.06
N ARG A 9 1.11 5.59 6.58
CA ARG A 9 0.23 6.62 6.00
C ARG A 9 0.90 7.39 4.88
N ASP A 10 2.22 7.41 4.86
CA ASP A 10 2.99 8.16 3.86
C ASP A 10 3.10 7.43 2.52
N VAL A 11 3.31 6.10 2.54
CA VAL A 11 3.59 5.32 1.33
C VAL A 11 2.64 4.13 1.14
N ILE A 12 2.20 3.48 2.22
CA ILE A 12 1.39 2.26 2.09
C ILE A 12 -0.04 2.58 1.65
N GLN A 13 -0.72 3.50 2.35
CA GLN A 13 -2.14 3.80 2.11
C GLN A 13 -2.43 4.41 0.72
N ASN A 14 -1.46 5.11 0.12
CA ASN A 14 -1.63 5.74 -1.19
C ASN A 14 -0.98 4.90 -2.30
N HIS A 15 0.34 4.74 -2.27
CA HIS A 15 1.12 4.25 -3.39
C HIS A 15 1.05 2.74 -3.48
N LEU A 16 1.26 2.01 -2.38
CA LEU A 16 1.21 0.55 -2.42
C LEU A 16 -0.20 0.03 -2.64
N LEU A 17 -1.24 0.68 -2.09
CA LEU A 17 -2.63 0.32 -2.41
C LEU A 17 -2.99 0.60 -3.87
N GLN A 18 -2.47 1.66 -4.47
CA GLN A 18 -2.66 1.90 -5.90
C GLN A 18 -1.96 0.84 -6.77
N LEU A 19 -0.74 0.43 -6.40
CA LEU A 19 -0.03 -0.64 -7.10
C LEU A 19 -0.76 -1.97 -6.95
N LEU A 20 -1.22 -2.32 -5.74
CA LEU A 20 -2.04 -3.50 -5.50
C LEU A 20 -3.26 -3.52 -6.42
N ALA A 21 -4.01 -2.41 -6.48
CA ALA A 21 -5.19 -2.31 -7.34
C ALA A 21 -4.84 -2.46 -8.82
N LEU A 22 -3.68 -1.97 -9.27
CA LEU A 22 -3.25 -2.09 -10.67
C LEU A 22 -2.78 -3.50 -11.03
N THR A 23 -2.15 -4.22 -10.11
CA THR A 23 -1.62 -5.56 -10.38
C THR A 23 -2.64 -6.67 -10.20
N ALA A 24 -3.71 -6.43 -9.45
CA ALA A 24 -4.73 -7.43 -9.14
C ALA A 24 -6.08 -7.19 -9.84
N MET A 25 -6.23 -6.09 -10.60
CA MET A 25 -7.46 -5.84 -11.35
C MET A 25 -7.60 -6.79 -12.53
N GLU A 26 -8.85 -7.10 -12.89
CA GLU A 26 -9.17 -7.78 -14.14
C GLU A 26 -8.92 -6.86 -15.35
N GLU A 27 -8.94 -7.44 -16.55
CA GLU A 27 -8.88 -6.64 -17.78
C GLU A 27 -10.07 -5.68 -17.85
N PRO A 28 -9.83 -4.35 -17.99
CA PRO A 28 -10.91 -3.39 -18.08
C PRO A 28 -11.60 -3.51 -19.43
N GLY A 29 -12.93 -3.36 -19.46
CA GLY A 29 -13.70 -3.41 -20.71
C GLY A 29 -13.31 -2.33 -21.74
N SER A 30 -12.50 -1.33 -21.35
CA SER A 30 -11.80 -0.41 -22.24
C SER A 30 -10.69 0.33 -21.49
N PHE A 31 -9.79 1.01 -22.23
CA PHE A 31 -8.81 1.93 -21.63
C PHE A 31 -9.39 3.29 -21.23
N HIS A 32 -10.72 3.45 -21.25
CA HIS A 32 -11.35 4.67 -20.78
C HIS A 32 -11.14 4.81 -19.26
N PRO A 33 -10.81 6.02 -18.73
CA PRO A 33 -10.48 6.19 -17.31
C PRO A 33 -11.51 5.63 -16.33
N LYS A 34 -12.80 5.74 -16.65
CA LYS A 34 -13.88 5.18 -15.82
C LYS A 34 -13.85 3.65 -15.70
N ALA A 35 -13.48 2.96 -16.78
CA ALA A 35 -13.38 1.49 -16.77
C ALA A 35 -12.20 1.04 -15.93
N LEU A 36 -11.05 1.71 -16.06
CA LEU A 36 -9.87 1.46 -15.21
C LEU A 36 -10.16 1.71 -13.71
N VAL A 37 -10.87 2.79 -13.39
CA VAL A 37 -11.25 3.09 -11.99
C VAL A 37 -12.20 2.02 -11.45
N ALA A 38 -13.14 1.53 -12.25
CA ALA A 38 -14.09 0.50 -11.83
C ALA A 38 -13.37 -0.80 -11.44
N GLU A 39 -12.44 -1.29 -12.27
CA GLU A 39 -11.71 -2.53 -11.97
C GLU A 39 -10.77 -2.37 -10.76
N LYS A 40 -10.11 -1.22 -10.61
CA LYS A 40 -9.32 -0.92 -9.40
C LYS A 40 -10.17 -0.88 -8.14
N LEU A 41 -11.37 -0.27 -8.20
CA LEU A 41 -12.28 -0.23 -7.07
C LEU A 41 -12.76 -1.63 -6.69
N LYS A 42 -13.06 -2.49 -7.67
CA LYS A 42 -13.48 -3.88 -7.42
C LYS A 42 -12.46 -4.63 -6.57
N VAL A 43 -11.17 -4.51 -6.89
CA VAL A 43 -10.08 -5.09 -6.10
C VAL A 43 -10.11 -4.53 -4.68
N LEU A 44 -10.10 -3.19 -4.53
CA LEU A 44 -10.02 -2.55 -3.21
C LEU A 44 -11.22 -2.90 -2.32
N THR A 45 -12.41 -3.05 -2.90
CA THR A 45 -13.62 -3.47 -2.15
C THR A 45 -13.63 -4.94 -1.78
N ALA A 46 -12.87 -5.78 -2.50
CA ALA A 46 -12.75 -7.20 -2.24
C ALA A 46 -11.64 -7.54 -1.22
N VAL A 47 -10.84 -6.56 -0.80
CA VAL A 47 -9.81 -6.76 0.23
C VAL A 47 -10.47 -6.92 1.59
N GLU A 48 -10.28 -8.09 2.20
CA GLU A 48 -10.63 -8.35 3.59
C GLU A 48 -9.38 -8.28 4.46
N LEU A 49 -9.48 -7.58 5.59
CA LEU A 49 -8.40 -7.55 6.58
C LEU A 49 -8.54 -8.76 7.50
N PRO A 50 -7.45 -9.49 7.80
CA PRO A 50 -7.52 -10.56 8.78
C PRO A 50 -7.82 -10.01 10.17
N ASP A 51 -8.52 -10.80 10.99
CA ASP A 51 -8.87 -10.44 12.37
C ASP A 51 -7.63 -10.09 13.22
N ASP A 52 -6.51 -10.76 12.93
CA ASP A 52 -5.22 -10.54 13.58
C ASP A 52 -4.18 -10.02 12.59
N LEU A 53 -4.20 -8.71 12.35
CA LEU A 53 -3.22 -8.02 11.51
C LEU A 53 -1.78 -8.17 12.02
N GLY A 54 -1.58 -8.39 13.32
CA GLY A 54 -0.25 -8.50 13.93
C GLY A 54 0.52 -9.73 13.47
N LYS A 55 -0.17 -10.81 13.12
CA LYS A 55 0.44 -12.04 12.56
C LYS A 55 0.94 -11.87 11.12
N HIS A 56 0.39 -10.91 10.38
CA HIS A 56 0.65 -10.72 8.95
C HIS A 56 1.40 -9.42 8.65
N THR A 57 1.72 -8.61 9.65
CA THR A 57 2.40 -7.34 9.48
C THR A 57 3.56 -7.20 10.46
N VAL A 58 4.65 -6.59 10.01
CA VAL A 58 5.81 -6.26 10.85
C VAL A 58 6.06 -4.76 10.73
N ARG A 59 6.28 -4.10 11.87
CA ARG A 59 6.67 -2.69 11.94
C ARG A 59 8.11 -2.61 12.44
N GLY A 60 8.95 -1.89 11.71
CA GLY A 60 10.33 -1.62 12.09
C GLY A 60 10.57 -0.12 12.25
N GLN A 61 11.48 0.22 13.16
CA GLN A 61 12.03 1.57 13.28
C GLN A 61 13.54 1.47 13.11
N TYR A 62 14.13 2.30 12.25
CA TYR A 62 15.57 2.33 12.09
C TYR A 62 16.21 2.82 13.40
N ALA A 63 17.31 2.18 13.81
CA ALA A 63 18.15 2.63 14.92
C ALA A 63 19.41 3.30 14.38
N HIS A 64 20.16 3.98 15.24
CA HIS A 64 21.41 4.64 14.85
C HIS A 64 22.30 3.70 14.02
N ALA A 65 22.64 4.15 12.81
CA ALA A 65 23.62 3.48 11.97
C ALA A 65 25.03 3.85 12.44
N TRP A 66 25.96 2.89 12.40
CA TRP A 66 27.38 3.20 12.56
C TRP A 66 27.87 3.94 11.30
N GLN A 67 28.20 5.22 11.45
CA GLN A 67 28.91 5.99 10.43
C GLN A 67 30.40 5.82 10.66
N GLY A 68 30.95 4.71 10.16
CA GLY A 68 32.39 4.41 10.20
C GLY A 68 33.17 5.23 9.16
N GLY A 69 33.37 6.52 9.44
CA GLY A 69 34.18 7.39 8.60
C GLY A 69 34.63 8.66 9.34
N GLU A 70 35.64 8.50 10.18
CA GLU A 70 36.71 9.50 10.36
C GLU A 70 38.00 8.92 9.79
#